data_AF-A0A8S4GDH6-F1
#
_entry.id   AF-A0A8S4GDH6-F1
#
_cell.length_a   1.000
_cell.length_b   1.000
_cell.length_c   1.000
_cell.angle_alpha   90.00
_cell.angle_beta   90.00
_cell.angle_gamma   90.00
#
_symmetry.space_group_name_H-M   'P 1'
#
loop_
_entity.id
_entity.type
_entity.pdbx_description
1 polymer ?
#
loop_
_entity_poly.entity_id
_entity_poly.type
_entity_poly.pdbx_seq_one_letter_code
_entity_poly.pdbx_strand_id
1 'polypeptide(L)'
;MSASLTKSTKSQYNTSLKQWWNYCCLNNVNFYNVKISSLLDFLTQCYQSGSSYGSLNSHRSAISLISVNAIGNDEKLKRFFKGVFKMRPTFPRYNITWDPNIVLDYLSNQYPNDSLSLEQLSKKCVVLLALATGHRTQTLSLIKIKNILEFSDKIVIPIIIIIIIYLITKVYNIFFA
;
A
#
# COMPACT_ATOMS: atom_id res chain seq x y z
N MET A 1 1.34 -9.43 -18.73
CA MET A 1 1.18 -9.62 -17.26
C MET A 1 2.29 -8.93 -16.44
N SER A 2 3.56 -8.96 -16.84
CA SER A 2 4.65 -8.33 -16.07
C SER A 2 4.63 -6.79 -16.06
N ALA A 3 4.08 -6.16 -17.10
CA ALA A 3 3.98 -4.69 -17.21
C ALA A 3 2.86 -4.09 -16.34
N SER A 4 1.88 -4.88 -15.93
CA SER A 4 0.75 -4.40 -15.09
C SER A 4 1.09 -4.33 -13.60
N LEU A 5 2.28 -4.75 -13.19
CA LEU A 5 2.71 -4.76 -11.79
C LEU A 5 3.86 -3.78 -11.52
N THR A 6 3.75 -3.03 -10.42
CA THR A 6 4.84 -2.21 -9.92
C THR A 6 6.01 -3.06 -9.42
N LYS A 7 7.21 -2.46 -9.36
CA LYS A 7 8.40 -3.13 -8.80
C LYS A 7 8.17 -3.61 -7.35
N SER A 8 7.49 -2.81 -6.54
CA SER A 8 7.14 -3.17 -5.16
C SER A 8 6.22 -4.39 -5.10
N THR A 9 5.19 -4.45 -5.95
CA THR A 9 4.26 -5.59 -6.00
C THR A 9 4.97 -6.87 -6.44
N LYS A 10 5.86 -6.79 -7.44
CA LYS A 10 6.69 -7.92 -7.86
C LYS A 10 7.55 -8.47 -6.71
N SER A 11 8.18 -7.58 -5.95
CA SER A 11 8.98 -7.96 -4.78
C SER A 11 8.13 -8.70 -3.73
N GLN A 12 6.95 -8.16 -3.40
CA GLN A 12 6.04 -8.78 -2.45
C GLN A 12 5.52 -10.15 -2.93
N TYR A 13 5.20 -10.27 -4.22
CA TYR A 13 4.70 -11.51 -4.81
C TYR A 13 5.80 -12.56 -4.90
N ASN A 14 7.04 -12.18 -5.19
CA ASN A 14 8.17 -13.12 -5.21
C ASN A 14 8.33 -13.87 -3.89
N THR A 15 8.22 -13.18 -2.75
CA THR A 15 8.26 -13.83 -1.42
C THR A 15 7.12 -14.85 -1.28
N SER A 16 5.91 -14.47 -1.70
CA SER A 16 4.73 -15.33 -1.62
C SER A 16 4.87 -16.57 -2.51
N LEU A 17 5.35 -16.39 -3.73
CA LEU A 17 5.53 -17.45 -4.72
C LEU A 17 6.65 -18.43 -4.34
N LYS A 18 7.74 -17.94 -3.72
CA LYS A 18 8.80 -18.82 -3.19
C LYS A 18 8.26 -19.75 -2.09
N GLN A 19 7.44 -19.23 -1.18
CA GLN A 19 6.82 -20.06 -0.15
C GLN A 19 5.85 -21.08 -0.75
N TRP A 20 5.03 -20.66 -1.71
CA TRP A 20 4.13 -21.57 -2.44
C TRP A 20 4.89 -22.66 -3.19
N TRP A 21 6.02 -22.31 -3.83
CA TRP A 21 6.89 -23.27 -4.51
C TRP A 21 7.41 -24.34 -3.55
N ASN A 22 7.93 -23.93 -2.39
CA ASN A 22 8.42 -24.88 -1.39
C ASN A 22 7.30 -25.81 -0.91
N TYR A 23 6.10 -25.29 -0.66
CA TYR A 23 4.93 -26.10 -0.31
C TYR A 23 4.60 -27.11 -1.43
N CYS A 24 4.62 -26.68 -2.69
CA CYS A 24 4.35 -27.55 -3.84
C CYS A 24 5.36 -28.70 -3.94
N CYS A 25 6.65 -28.42 -3.73
CA CYS A 25 7.70 -29.44 -3.74
C CYS A 25 7.52 -30.46 -2.61
N LEU A 26 7.15 -30.02 -1.41
CA LEU A 26 6.98 -30.91 -0.26
C LEU A 26 5.73 -31.79 -0.37
N ASN A 27 4.67 -31.29 -0.98
CA ASN A 27 3.37 -31.97 -1.05
C ASN A 27 3.06 -32.58 -2.43
N ASN A 28 4.03 -32.56 -3.36
CA ASN A 28 3.86 -33.01 -4.74
C ASN A 28 2.64 -32.38 -5.45
N VAL A 29 2.44 -31.08 -5.25
CA VAL A 29 1.35 -30.31 -5.87
C VAL A 29 1.87 -29.56 -7.09
N ASN A 30 1.04 -29.44 -8.13
CA ASN A 30 1.39 -28.65 -9.31
C ASN A 30 1.36 -27.15 -8.98
N PHE A 31 2.45 -26.45 -9.31
CA PHE A 31 2.61 -25.03 -9.01
C PHE A 31 1.62 -24.12 -9.75
N TYR A 32 1.28 -24.44 -11.01
CA TYR A 32 0.43 -23.61 -11.89
C TYR A 32 -1.03 -24.09 -11.90
N ASN A 33 -1.24 -25.40 -11.86
CA ASN A 33 -2.57 -26.00 -11.76
C ASN A 33 -2.98 -26.16 -10.28
N VAL A 34 -3.30 -25.02 -9.68
CA VAL A 34 -3.61 -24.91 -8.26
C VAL A 34 -5.01 -25.48 -7.99
N LYS A 35 -5.08 -26.51 -7.15
CA LYS A 35 -6.33 -27.01 -6.57
C LYS A 35 -6.70 -26.16 -5.36
N ILE A 36 -7.99 -25.85 -5.21
CA ILE A 36 -8.50 -25.05 -4.09
C ILE A 36 -8.19 -25.68 -2.74
N SER A 37 -8.27 -27.01 -2.62
CA SER A 37 -7.91 -27.72 -1.38
C SER A 37 -6.47 -27.47 -0.97
N SER A 38 -5.50 -27.71 -1.88
CA SER A 38 -4.08 -27.49 -1.63
C SER A 38 -3.75 -26.04 -1.29
N LEU A 39 -4.44 -25.08 -1.93
CA LEU A 39 -4.29 -23.66 -1.59
C LEU A 39 -4.80 -23.35 -0.19
N LEU A 40 -5.96 -23.89 0.20
CA LEU A 40 -6.52 -23.71 1.54
C LEU A 40 -5.62 -24.34 2.60
N ASP A 41 -5.07 -25.52 2.33
CA ASP A 41 -4.14 -26.20 3.23
C ASP A 41 -2.87 -25.36 3.44
N PHE A 42 -2.28 -24.86 2.35
CA PHE A 42 -1.14 -23.94 2.43
C PHE A 42 -1.46 -22.65 3.21
N LEU A 43 -2.58 -21.98 2.90
CA LEU A 43 -2.98 -20.77 3.62
C LEU A 43 -3.27 -21.05 5.10
N THR A 44 -3.77 -22.25 5.43
CA THR A 44 -3.97 -22.69 6.81
C THR A 44 -2.63 -22.87 7.53
N GLN A 45 -1.63 -23.48 6.87
CA GLN A 45 -0.27 -23.57 7.42
C GLN A 45 0.33 -22.19 7.67
N CYS A 46 0.21 -21.26 6.71
CA CYS A 46 0.67 -19.88 6.88
C CYS A 46 -0.06 -19.17 8.03
N TYR A 47 -1.37 -19.41 8.20
CA TYR A 47 -2.14 -18.85 9.30
C TYR A 47 -1.67 -19.39 10.66
N GLN A 48 -1.46 -20.71 10.75
CA GLN A 48 -0.94 -21.38 11.95
C GLN A 48 0.48 -20.91 12.30
N SER A 49 1.32 -20.61 11.29
CA SER A 49 2.65 -20.01 11.49
C SER A 49 2.61 -18.53 11.88
N GLY A 50 1.43 -17.96 12.13
CA GLY A 50 1.28 -16.58 12.61
C GLY A 50 1.12 -15.52 11.53
N SER A 51 0.95 -15.89 10.25
CA SER A 51 0.77 -14.90 9.18
C SER A 51 -0.45 -14.00 9.43
N SER A 52 -0.29 -12.70 9.14
CA SER A 52 -1.40 -11.75 9.22
C SER A 52 -2.41 -11.96 8.10
N TYR A 53 -3.64 -11.45 8.28
CA TYR A 53 -4.66 -11.45 7.23
C TYR A 53 -4.15 -10.79 5.93
N GLY A 54 -3.43 -9.67 6.04
CA GLY A 54 -2.83 -8.98 4.91
C GLY A 54 -1.82 -9.85 4.16
N SER A 55 -0.95 -10.53 4.90
CA SER A 55 0.03 -11.48 4.34
C SER A 55 -0.65 -12.63 3.60
N LEU A 56 -1.68 -13.25 4.21
CA LEU A 56 -2.48 -14.30 3.58
C LEU A 56 -3.13 -13.82 2.28
N ASN A 57 -3.66 -12.59 2.26
CA ASN A 57 -4.25 -12.02 1.07
C ASN A 57 -3.21 -11.72 -0.03
N SER A 58 -1.98 -11.35 0.34
CA SER A 58 -0.85 -11.25 -0.59
C SER A 58 -0.51 -12.62 -1.20
N HIS A 59 -0.45 -13.69 -0.39
CA HIS A 59 -0.25 -15.05 -0.89
C HIS A 59 -1.32 -15.45 -1.89
N ARG A 60 -2.60 -15.30 -1.50
CA ARG A 60 -3.75 -15.55 -2.38
C ARG A 60 -3.63 -14.81 -3.71
N SER A 61 -3.30 -13.52 -3.67
CA SER A 61 -3.25 -12.68 -4.88
C SER A 61 -2.10 -13.09 -5.79
N ALA A 62 -0.93 -13.37 -5.21
CA ALA A 62 0.25 -13.81 -5.97
C ALA A 62 -0.01 -15.17 -6.64
N ILE A 63 -0.59 -16.12 -5.93
CA ILE A 63 -0.88 -17.46 -6.46
C ILE A 63 -2.01 -17.39 -7.50
N SER A 64 -3.05 -16.58 -7.25
CA SER A 64 -4.13 -16.36 -8.23
C SER A 64 -3.64 -15.71 -9.52
N LEU A 65 -2.54 -14.95 -9.48
CA LEU A 65 -1.97 -14.33 -10.67
C LEU A 65 -1.31 -15.36 -11.61
N ILE A 66 -0.64 -16.37 -11.04
CA ILE A 66 0.09 -17.39 -11.82
C ILE A 66 -0.75 -18.63 -12.12
N SER A 67 -1.87 -18.80 -11.43
CA SER A 67 -2.71 -19.98 -11.61
C SER A 67 -3.43 -19.92 -12.95
N VAL A 68 -3.49 -21.07 -13.63
CA VAL A 68 -4.29 -21.24 -14.85
C VAL A 68 -5.79 -21.15 -14.55
N ASN A 69 -6.18 -21.50 -13.32
CA ASN A 69 -7.56 -21.51 -12.87
C ASN A 69 -7.93 -20.15 -12.24
N ALA A 70 -9.18 -19.72 -12.40
CA ALA A 70 -9.70 -18.50 -11.77
C ALA A 70 -9.98 -18.66 -10.26
N ILE A 71 -8.97 -19.09 -9.49
CA ILE A 71 -9.07 -19.43 -8.07
C ILE A 71 -9.40 -18.24 -7.16
N GLY A 72 -9.11 -17.01 -7.62
CA GLY A 72 -9.36 -15.79 -6.85
C GLY A 72 -10.83 -15.59 -6.46
N ASN A 73 -11.78 -16.14 -7.23
CA ASN A 73 -13.21 -15.94 -7.02
C ASN A 73 -13.92 -17.12 -6.34
N ASP A 74 -13.21 -18.18 -6.00
CA ASP A 74 -13.76 -19.38 -5.39
C ASP A 74 -14.47 -19.10 -4.05
N GLU A 75 -15.63 -19.73 -3.84
CA GLU A 75 -16.47 -19.50 -2.67
C GLU A 75 -15.83 -20.04 -1.38
N LYS A 76 -15.13 -21.18 -1.43
CA LYS A 76 -14.45 -21.76 -0.27
C LYS A 76 -13.33 -20.84 0.20
N LEU A 77 -12.60 -20.24 -0.74
CA LEU A 77 -11.57 -19.26 -0.45
C LEU A 77 -12.15 -18.00 0.22
N LYS A 78 -13.29 -17.48 -0.28
CA LYS A 78 -14.00 -16.36 0.35
C LYS A 78 -14.45 -16.71 1.78
N ARG A 79 -15.02 -17.91 1.98
CA ARG A 79 -15.43 -18.41 3.30
C ARG A 79 -14.25 -18.56 4.25
N PHE A 80 -13.11 -19.05 3.76
CA PHE A 80 -11.87 -19.15 4.53
C PHE A 80 -11.42 -17.79 5.06
N PHE A 81 -11.31 -16.77 4.18
CA PHE A 81 -10.90 -15.43 4.62
C PHE A 81 -11.91 -14.80 5.59
N LYS A 82 -13.22 -15.05 5.42
CA LYS A 82 -14.23 -14.66 6.41
C LYS A 82 -14.00 -15.33 7.77
N GLY A 83 -13.59 -16.60 7.77
CA GLY A 83 -13.20 -17.33 8.98
C GLY A 83 -11.96 -16.74 9.64
N VAL A 84 -10.88 -16.51 8.88
CA VAL A 84 -9.64 -15.89 9.37
C VAL A 84 -9.94 -14.53 10.01
N PHE A 85 -10.75 -13.69 9.37
CA PHE A 85 -11.12 -12.38 9.91
C PHE A 85 -11.90 -12.49 11.23
N LYS A 86 -12.81 -13.46 11.35
CA LYS A 86 -13.56 -13.69 12.60
C LYS A 86 -12.66 -14.21 13.72
N MET A 87 -11.71 -15.10 13.41
CA MET A 87 -10.81 -15.69 14.40
C MET A 87 -9.73 -14.71 14.87
N ARG A 88 -9.19 -13.91 13.94
CA ARG A 88 -8.18 -12.89 14.21
C ARG A 88 -8.55 -11.60 13.47
N PRO A 89 -9.44 -10.78 14.06
CA PRO A 89 -9.83 -9.51 13.45
C PRO A 89 -8.62 -8.62 13.27
N THR A 90 -8.52 -7.98 12.10
CA THR A 90 -7.49 -6.97 11.86
C THR A 90 -7.94 -5.64 12.44
N PHE A 91 -7.34 -5.24 13.56
CA PHE A 91 -7.51 -3.90 14.09
C PHE A 91 -6.47 -2.94 13.51
N PRO A 92 -6.79 -1.64 13.41
CA PRO A 92 -5.76 -0.64 13.20
C PRO A 92 -4.64 -0.81 14.24
N ARG A 93 -3.39 -0.62 13.83
CA ARG A 93 -2.23 -0.74 14.74
C ARG A 93 -2.35 0.18 15.95
N TYR A 94 -3.04 1.32 15.78
CA TYR A 94 -3.24 2.33 16.80
C TYR A 94 -4.74 2.43 17.12
N ASN A 95 -5.07 2.28 18.40
CA ASN A 95 -6.43 2.49 18.93
C ASN A 95 -6.70 3.95 19.29
N ILE A 96 -5.66 4.78 19.32
CA ILE A 96 -5.72 6.22 19.60
C ILE A 96 -5.14 7.00 18.42
N THR A 97 -5.73 8.15 18.15
CA THR A 97 -5.10 9.18 17.34
C THR A 97 -4.23 10.05 18.25
N TRP A 98 -3.09 10.48 17.76
CA TRP A 98 -2.22 11.41 18.47
C TRP A 98 -2.74 12.85 18.33
N ASP A 99 -2.44 13.73 19.30
CA ASP A 99 -2.87 15.14 19.28
C ASP A 99 -1.89 16.01 18.46
N PRO A 100 -2.31 16.59 17.32
CA PRO A 100 -1.47 17.46 16.51
C PRO A 100 -0.99 18.72 17.23
N ASN A 101 -1.71 19.20 18.25
CA ASN A 101 -1.35 20.43 18.95
C ASN A 101 0.00 20.32 19.65
N ILE A 102 0.33 19.15 20.22
CA ILE A 102 1.63 18.92 20.87
C ILE A 102 2.79 19.21 19.92
N VAL A 103 2.66 18.81 18.65
CA VAL A 103 3.68 19.06 17.62
C VAL A 103 3.65 20.53 17.19
N LEU A 104 2.47 21.13 17.04
CA LEU A 104 2.34 22.54 16.67
C LEU A 104 2.95 23.46 17.73
N ASP A 105 2.71 23.19 19.02
CA ASP A 105 3.27 23.93 20.15
C ASP A 105 4.80 23.78 20.22
N TYR A 106 5.31 22.59 19.95
CA TYR A 106 6.75 22.38 19.86
C TYR A 106 7.36 23.22 18.71
N LEU A 107 6.70 23.26 17.55
CA LEU A 107 7.20 24.02 16.39
C LEU A 107 7.04 25.54 16.57
N SER A 108 6.02 26.01 17.30
CA SER A 108 5.85 27.44 17.61
C SER A 108 6.94 27.96 18.55
N ASN A 109 7.39 27.12 19.50
CA ASN A 109 8.45 27.46 20.44
C ASN A 109 9.85 27.59 19.80
N GLN A 110 10.02 27.19 18.54
CA GLN A 110 11.28 27.33 17.78
C GLN A 110 11.46 28.70 17.10
N TYR A 111 10.68 29.71 17.50
CA TYR A 111 10.87 31.08 17.00
C TYR A 111 12.07 31.77 17.67
N PRO A 112 12.88 32.59 16.98
CA PRO A 112 12.75 33.05 15.58
C PRO A 112 13.31 32.06 14.56
N ASN A 113 12.67 32.01 13.38
CA ASN A 113 13.08 31.11 12.28
C ASN A 113 14.48 31.42 11.75
N ASP A 114 14.95 32.67 11.84
CA ASP A 114 16.28 33.09 11.36
C ASP A 114 17.42 32.49 12.20
N SER A 115 17.14 32.05 13.42
CA SER A 115 18.11 31.39 14.30
C SER A 115 18.28 29.89 14.01
N LEU A 116 17.39 29.32 13.20
CA LEU A 116 17.35 27.89 12.93
C LEU A 116 18.28 27.52 11.76
N SER A 117 18.89 26.35 11.85
CA SER A 117 19.63 25.79 10.72
C SER A 117 18.71 25.43 9.56
N LEU A 118 19.26 25.38 8.34
CA LEU A 118 18.51 24.94 7.16
C LEU A 118 17.88 23.55 7.35
N GLU A 119 18.56 22.66 8.07
CA GLU A 119 18.05 21.33 8.39
C GLU A 119 16.80 21.41 9.29
N GLN A 120 16.83 22.27 10.32
CA GLN A 120 15.70 22.47 11.23
C GLN A 120 14.51 23.09 10.50
N LEU A 121 14.75 24.12 9.66
CA LEU A 121 13.71 24.74 8.83
C LEU A 121 13.10 23.73 7.85
N SER A 122 13.93 22.89 7.23
CA SER A 122 13.46 21.84 6.31
C SER A 122 12.55 20.83 7.02
N LYS A 123 12.96 20.36 8.21
CA LYS A 123 12.14 19.44 9.04
C LYS A 123 10.83 20.11 9.45
N LYS A 124 10.88 21.35 9.94
CA LYS A 124 9.70 22.14 10.34
C LYS A 124 8.71 22.29 9.19
N CYS A 125 9.20 22.66 8.00
CA CYS A 125 8.38 22.79 6.78
C CYS A 125 7.73 21.46 6.37
N VAL A 126 8.50 20.36 6.31
CA VAL A 126 7.98 19.04 5.91
C VAL A 126 6.93 18.53 6.91
N VAL A 127 7.13 18.74 8.21
CA VAL A 127 6.14 18.37 9.24
C VAL A 127 4.85 19.17 9.07
N LEU A 128 4.94 20.50 8.92
CA LEU A 128 3.76 21.34 8.69
C LEU A 128 3.03 20.97 7.40
N LEU A 129 3.75 20.69 6.32
CA LEU A 129 3.17 20.19 5.07
C LEU A 129 2.46 18.85 5.26
N ALA A 130 3.06 17.92 6.00
CA ALA A 130 2.45 16.63 6.30
C ALA A 130 1.16 16.79 7.12
N LEU A 131 1.14 17.70 8.09
CA LEU A 131 -0.04 17.97 8.92
C LEU A 131 -1.15 18.69 8.15
N ALA A 132 -0.80 19.68 7.34
CA ALA A 132 -1.78 20.46 6.57
C ALA A 132 -2.41 19.64 5.43
N THR A 133 -1.63 18.77 4.78
CA THR A 133 -2.10 18.04 3.58
C THR A 133 -2.50 16.59 3.84
N GLY A 134 -2.09 16.00 4.96
CA GLY A 134 -2.32 14.58 5.26
C GLY A 134 -1.63 13.61 4.28
N HIS A 135 -0.68 14.10 3.48
CA HIS A 135 0.00 13.28 2.47
C HIS A 135 1.02 12.31 3.09
N ARG A 136 1.23 11.18 2.40
CA ARG A 136 2.29 10.23 2.74
C ARG A 136 3.66 10.80 2.38
N THR A 137 4.71 10.33 3.06
CA THR A 137 6.11 10.74 2.81
C THR A 137 6.54 10.58 1.36
N GLN A 138 6.12 9.49 0.70
CA GLN A 138 6.37 9.25 -0.73
C GLN A 138 5.80 10.38 -1.60
N THR A 139 4.61 10.85 -1.29
CA THR A 139 3.96 11.96 -2.00
C THR A 139 4.71 13.27 -1.78
N LEU A 140 5.11 13.54 -0.54
CA LEU A 140 5.89 14.74 -0.19
C LEU A 140 7.24 14.76 -0.93
N SER A 141 7.91 13.61 -1.08
CA SER A 141 9.17 13.50 -1.83
C SER A 141 9.05 13.81 -3.33
N LEU A 142 7.84 13.80 -3.88
CA LEU A 142 7.58 14.09 -5.29
C LEU A 142 7.26 15.56 -5.55
N ILE A 143 7.17 16.39 -4.50
CA ILE A 143 6.92 17.82 -4.64
C ILE A 143 8.09 18.46 -5.39
N LYS A 144 7.76 19.26 -6.41
CA LYS A 144 8.72 20.04 -7.19
C LYS A 144 8.39 21.52 -7.03
N ILE A 145 9.39 22.32 -6.67
CA ILE A 145 9.23 23.77 -6.45
C ILE A 145 8.59 24.44 -7.67
N LYS A 146 9.05 24.09 -8.88
CA LYS A 146 8.51 24.63 -10.15
C LYS A 146 7.02 24.36 -10.41
N ASN A 147 6.41 23.45 -9.66
CA ASN A 147 5.01 23.10 -9.81
C ASN A 147 4.13 23.81 -8.77
N ILE A 148 4.71 24.48 -7.77
CA ILE A 148 3.96 25.18 -6.73
C ILE A 148 3.32 26.43 -7.35
N LEU A 149 2.02 26.57 -7.16
CA LEU A 149 1.24 27.70 -7.65
C LEU A 149 0.82 28.55 -6.45
N GLU A 150 1.19 29.82 -6.49
CA GLU A 150 0.83 30.81 -5.48
C GLU A 150 -0.33 31.66 -5.98
N PHE A 151 -1.40 31.71 -5.19
CA PHE A 151 -2.53 32.59 -5.37
C PHE A 151 -2.59 33.55 -4.17
N SER A 152 -3.37 34.63 -4.27
CA SER A 152 -3.47 35.63 -3.20
C SER A 152 -3.96 35.08 -1.87
N ASP A 153 -4.73 33.97 -1.88
CA ASP A 153 -5.37 33.36 -0.72
C ASP A 153 -4.78 31.99 -0.33
N LYS A 154 -4.01 31.35 -1.22
CA LYS A 154 -3.59 29.95 -1.03
C LYS A 154 -2.36 29.57 -1.85
N ILE A 155 -1.73 28.49 -1.39
CA ILE A 155 -0.67 27.78 -2.12
C ILE A 155 -1.22 26.44 -2.59
N VAL A 156 -1.09 26.15 -3.88
CA VAL A 156 -1.49 24.88 -4.48
C VAL A 156 -0.26 24.08 -4.90
N ILE A 157 -0.14 22.86 -4.39
CA ILE A 157 0.97 21.95 -4.69
C ILE A 157 0.45 20.76 -5.51
N PRO A 158 0.46 20.85 -6.85
CA PRO A 158 0.04 19.74 -7.70
C PRO A 158 1.10 18.64 -7.69
N ILE A 159 0.68 17.45 -7.25
CA ILE A 159 1.50 16.25 -7.32
C ILE A 159 1.22 15.55 -8.64
N ILE A 160 2.16 15.64 -9.56
CA ILE A 160 2.08 14.90 -10.83
C ILE A 160 2.47 13.45 -10.56
N ILE A 161 1.49 12.61 -10.28
CA ILE A 161 1.66 11.16 -10.32
C ILE A 161 1.45 10.75 -11.79
N ILE A 162 2.50 10.21 -12.43
CA ILE A 162 2.46 9.72 -13.83
C ILE A 162 1.27 8.77 -14.09
N ILE A 163 0.76 8.10 -13.05
CA ILE A 163 -0.39 7.18 -13.12
C ILE A 163 -1.73 7.90 -13.38
N ILE A 164 -1.91 9.15 -12.93
CA ILE A 164 -3.19 9.87 -13.09
C ILE A 164 -3.31 10.50 -14.49
N ILE A 165 -2.20 10.91 -15.11
CA ILE A 165 -2.23 11.49 -16.47
C ILE A 165 -2.84 10.50 -17.47
N TYR A 166 -2.56 9.20 -17.34
CA TYR A 166 -3.09 8.16 -18.23
C TYR A 166 -4.59 7.89 -18.02
N LEU A 167 -5.11 8.09 -16.81
CA LEU A 167 -6.55 7.96 -16.52
C LEU A 167 -7.32 9.19 -17.00
N ILE A 168 -6.77 10.40 -16.84
CA ILE A 168 -7.39 11.63 -17.34
C ILE A 168 -7.42 11.63 -18.88
N THR A 169 -6.35 11.20 -19.57
CA THR A 169 -6.39 11.12 -21.05
C THR A 169 -7.39 10.09 -21.57
N LYS A 170 -7.63 8.99 -20.84
CA LYS A 170 -8.66 8.01 -21.23
C LYS A 170 -10.09 8.49 -20.96
N VAL A 171 -10.31 9.21 -19.87
CA VAL A 171 -11.63 9.78 -19.54
C VAL A 171 -11.97 10.94 -20.47
N TYR A 172 -11.00 11.79 -20.85
CA TYR A 172 -11.23 12.85 -21.83
C TYR A 172 -11.58 12.32 -23.23
N ASN A 173 -10.98 11.22 -23.68
CA ASN A 173 -11.33 10.60 -24.97
C ASN A 173 -12.66 9.82 -24.98
N ILE A 174 -13.28 9.58 -23.81
CA ILE A 174 -14.60 8.95 -23.71
C ILE A 174 -15.71 10.01 -23.62
N PHE A 175 -15.40 11.22 -23.14
CA PHE A 175 -16.37 12.31 -23.00
C PHE A 175 -16.44 13.25 -24.22
N PHE A 176 -15.53 13.12 -25.20
CA PHE A 176 -15.52 13.91 -26.43
C PHE A 176 -15.58 13.06 -27.72
N ALA A 177 -16.22 11.87 -27.64
CA ALA A 177 -16.65 11.10 -28.80
C ALA A 177 -18.17 10.98 -28.79
#